data_AF-A0A2D6KHS0-F1
#
_entry.id   AF-A0A2D6KHS0-F1
#
_cell.length_a   1.000
_cell.length_b   1.000
_cell.length_c   1.000
_cell.angle_alpha   90.00
_cell.angle_beta   90.00
_cell.angle_gamma   90.00
#
_symmetry.space_group_name_H-M   'P 1'
#
loop_
_entity.id
_entity.type
_entity.pdbx_description
1 polymer ?
#
loop_
_entity_poly.entity_id
_entity_poly.type
_entity_poly.pdbx_seq_one_letter_code
_entity_poly.pdbx_strand_id
1 'polypeptide(L)'
;MTVLVDEAIWPWRGGRWAHLVSDQTIAELHDFAVALGLRRMSFQGDHYDVTAAARSEAIAMGAEAVGGRDLVRRLRAAGLRLAAAERPGRWEKLGRWPPAGVAPDLAGVVPDRLVEALAGCVAADWSSAGTAAYSRASEVVVVVEGAGGLAVEGGLPVGVEVRCNHGRVLELFTPVEV
;
A
#
# COMPACT_ATOMS: atom_id res chain seq x y z
N MET A 1 8.92 20.73 -2.43
CA MET A 1 7.79 19.87 -2.04
C MET A 1 6.99 19.60 -3.28
N THR A 2 7.30 18.51 -3.96
CA THR A 2 6.61 18.14 -5.18
C THR A 2 6.52 16.63 -5.32
N VAL A 3 5.29 16.13 -5.40
CA VAL A 3 5.03 14.80 -5.91
C VAL A 3 5.13 14.85 -7.43
N LEU A 4 5.93 13.97 -8.02
CA LEU A 4 6.19 13.90 -9.46
C LEU A 4 5.52 12.67 -10.05
N VAL A 5 5.01 12.80 -11.27
CA VAL A 5 4.47 11.65 -12.03
C VAL A 5 4.98 11.65 -13.47
N ASP A 6 5.53 10.52 -13.92
CA ASP A 6 6.03 10.40 -15.30
C ASP A 6 4.92 10.07 -16.30
N GLU A 7 5.27 9.92 -17.58
CA GLU A 7 4.32 9.53 -18.62
C GLU A 7 3.82 8.09 -18.41
N ALA A 8 2.51 7.87 -18.59
CA ALA A 8 1.95 6.53 -18.57
C ALA A 8 2.30 5.76 -19.86
N ILE A 9 3.50 5.19 -19.91
CA ILE A 9 4.03 4.47 -21.08
C ILE A 9 4.34 2.99 -20.82
N TRP A 10 4.35 2.56 -19.55
CA TRP A 10 4.75 1.21 -19.18
C TRP A 10 3.59 0.22 -19.37
N PRO A 11 3.69 -0.77 -20.27
CA PRO A 11 2.60 -1.70 -20.53
C PRO A 11 2.50 -2.77 -19.43
N TRP A 12 1.38 -2.83 -18.73
CA TRP A 12 1.11 -3.88 -17.73
C TRP A 12 -0.39 -4.11 -17.54
N ARG A 13 -0.80 -5.39 -17.43
CA ARG A 13 -2.20 -5.83 -17.26
C ARG A 13 -3.21 -5.15 -18.22
N GLY A 14 -2.83 -5.01 -19.49
CA GLY A 14 -3.68 -4.41 -20.52
C GLY A 14 -3.82 -2.89 -20.45
N GLY A 15 -3.09 -2.21 -19.55
CA GLY A 15 -3.07 -0.76 -19.42
C GLY A 15 -1.67 -0.18 -19.55
N ARG A 16 -1.60 1.16 -19.56
CA ARG A 16 -0.35 1.90 -19.41
C ARG A 16 -0.23 2.46 -18.00
N TRP A 17 0.98 2.39 -17.48
CA TRP A 17 1.33 2.76 -16.12
C TRP A 17 2.41 3.83 -16.10
N ALA A 18 2.38 4.63 -15.06
CA ALA A 18 3.35 5.67 -14.71
C ALA A 18 3.88 5.42 -13.31
N HIS A 19 4.98 6.08 -12.97
CA HIS A 19 5.57 6.10 -11.64
C HIS A 19 5.23 7.42 -10.96
N LEU A 20 4.85 7.32 -9.68
CA LEU A 20 4.59 8.43 -8.77
C LEU A 20 5.64 8.43 -7.66
N VAL A 21 6.33 9.56 -7.47
CA VAL A 21 7.41 9.71 -6.49
C VAL A 21 7.34 11.04 -5.76
N SER A 22 8.06 11.18 -4.64
CA SER A 22 8.41 12.49 -4.07
C SER A 22 9.89 12.77 -4.32
N ASP A 23 10.25 14.05 -4.49
CA ASP A 23 11.63 14.52 -4.51
C ASP A 23 12.11 15.08 -3.15
N GLN A 24 11.37 14.79 -2.07
CA GLN A 24 11.71 15.25 -0.72
C GLN A 24 11.68 14.13 0.30
N THR A 25 10.54 13.46 0.50
CA THR A 25 10.40 12.41 1.53
C THR A 25 9.41 11.32 1.13
N ILE A 26 9.62 10.10 1.62
CA ILE A 26 8.65 9.02 1.48
C ILE A 26 7.35 9.31 2.23
N ALA A 27 7.41 10.06 3.34
CA ALA A 27 6.23 10.44 4.11
C ALA A 27 5.24 11.28 3.27
N GLU A 28 5.74 12.32 2.58
CA GLU A 28 4.91 13.13 1.66
C GLU A 28 4.31 12.27 0.54
N LEU A 29 5.08 11.34 -0.01
CA LEU A 29 4.59 10.41 -1.03
C LEU A 29 3.47 9.51 -0.49
N HIS A 30 3.58 9.04 0.76
CA HIS A 30 2.54 8.25 1.40
C HIS A 30 1.27 9.06 1.66
N ASP A 31 1.39 10.30 2.12
CA ASP A 31 0.25 11.19 2.36
C ASP A 31 -0.50 11.47 1.06
N PHE A 32 0.24 11.77 -0.02
CA PHE A 32 -0.35 11.97 -1.35
C PHE A 32 -1.01 10.69 -1.87
N ALA A 33 -0.38 9.54 -1.69
CA ALA A 33 -0.92 8.25 -2.11
C ALA A 33 -2.20 7.88 -1.35
N VAL A 34 -2.32 8.26 -0.07
CA VAL A 34 -3.56 8.10 0.70
C VAL A 34 -4.67 8.97 0.12
N ALA A 35 -4.38 10.24 -0.16
CA ALA A 35 -5.36 11.15 -0.76
C ALA A 35 -5.82 10.69 -2.16
N LEU A 36 -4.92 10.07 -2.93
CA LEU A 36 -5.21 9.49 -4.25
C LEU A 36 -5.91 8.11 -4.16
N GLY A 37 -6.09 7.56 -2.96
CA GLY A 37 -6.74 6.26 -2.76
C GLY A 37 -5.88 5.05 -3.18
N LEU A 38 -4.56 5.19 -3.23
CA LEU A 38 -3.64 4.10 -3.54
C LEU A 38 -3.48 3.15 -2.34
N ARG A 39 -3.41 1.85 -2.65
CA ARG A 39 -3.08 0.78 -1.70
C ARG A 39 -1.69 1.02 -1.10
N ARG A 40 -1.47 0.79 0.19
CA ARG A 40 -0.10 0.83 0.77
C ARG A 40 0.74 -0.32 0.25
N MET A 41 0.10 -1.46 -0.05
CA MET A 41 0.75 -2.64 -0.61
C MET A 41 1.30 -2.41 -2.03
N SER A 42 0.84 -1.39 -2.77
CA SER A 42 1.40 -1.06 -4.09
C SER A 42 2.71 -0.25 -4.03
N PHE A 43 3.15 0.17 -2.84
CA PHE A 43 4.42 0.86 -2.67
C PHE A 43 5.62 -0.05 -2.95
N GLN A 44 6.53 0.41 -3.80
CA GLN A 44 7.71 -0.34 -4.26
C GLN A 44 9.02 0.11 -3.58
N GLY A 45 8.93 0.79 -2.43
CA GLY A 45 10.06 1.22 -1.61
C GLY A 45 10.52 2.66 -1.86
N ASP A 46 10.43 3.14 -3.09
CA ASP A 46 10.76 4.53 -3.46
C ASP A 46 9.74 5.19 -4.41
N HIS A 47 8.72 4.44 -4.84
CA HIS A 47 7.68 4.92 -5.75
C HIS A 47 6.38 4.11 -5.60
N TYR A 48 5.32 4.65 -6.18
CA TYR A 48 4.10 3.91 -6.52
C TYR A 48 3.98 3.77 -8.03
N ASP A 49 3.54 2.61 -8.49
CA ASP A 49 3.06 2.44 -9.87
C ASP A 49 1.57 2.82 -9.93
N VAL A 50 1.22 3.70 -10.87
CA VAL A 50 -0.14 4.22 -11.03
C VAL A 50 -0.65 4.00 -12.45
N THR A 51 -1.95 3.76 -12.59
CA THR A 51 -2.59 3.65 -13.90
C THR A 51 -2.64 5.00 -14.60
N ALA A 52 -2.86 5.01 -15.92
CA ALA A 52 -3.09 6.26 -16.66
C ALA A 52 -4.23 7.13 -16.09
N ALA A 53 -5.28 6.50 -15.53
CA ALA A 53 -6.38 7.22 -14.88
C ALA A 53 -5.92 7.86 -13.55
N ALA A 54 -5.26 7.09 -12.69
CA ALA A 54 -4.73 7.59 -11.42
C ALA A 54 -3.64 8.66 -11.64
N ARG A 55 -2.86 8.58 -12.72
CA ARG A 55 -1.95 9.65 -13.14
C ARG A 55 -2.69 10.96 -13.41
N SER A 56 -3.78 10.92 -14.18
CA SER A 56 -4.56 12.12 -14.49
C SER A 56 -5.14 12.76 -13.22
N GLU A 57 -5.61 11.93 -12.29
CA GLU A 57 -6.08 12.38 -10.98
C GLU A 57 -4.95 12.94 -10.11
N ALA A 58 -3.78 12.30 -10.08
CA ALA A 58 -2.60 12.82 -9.39
C ALA A 58 -2.22 14.22 -9.88
N ILE A 59 -2.25 14.46 -11.20
CA ILE A 59 -1.99 15.79 -11.77
C ILE A 59 -3.06 16.79 -11.33
N ALA A 60 -4.34 16.39 -11.33
CA ALA A 60 -5.42 17.25 -10.85
C ALA A 60 -5.30 17.61 -9.35
N MET A 61 -4.69 16.72 -8.56
CA MET A 61 -4.35 16.94 -7.15
C MET A 61 -3.06 17.74 -6.92
N GLY A 62 -2.35 18.12 -7.99
CA GLY A 62 -1.15 18.96 -7.92
C GLY A 62 0.18 18.23 -8.08
N ALA A 63 0.20 16.95 -8.49
CA ALA A 63 1.45 16.30 -8.88
C ALA A 63 2.02 16.94 -10.15
N GLU A 64 3.33 17.20 -10.16
CA GLU A 64 4.03 17.74 -11.34
C GLU A 64 4.24 16.62 -12.37
N ALA A 65 3.67 16.81 -13.56
CA ALA A 65 3.92 15.93 -14.69
C ALA A 65 5.32 16.19 -15.26
N VAL A 66 6.17 15.18 -15.24
CA VAL A 66 7.56 15.26 -15.71
C VAL A 66 7.87 14.13 -16.69
N GLY A 67 9.01 14.21 -17.37
CA GLY A 67 9.54 13.08 -18.13
C GLY A 67 10.21 12.05 -17.21
N GLY A 68 10.12 10.76 -17.53
CA GLY A 68 10.71 9.69 -16.70
C GLY A 68 12.21 9.87 -16.35
N ARG A 69 13.01 10.47 -17.25
CA ARG A 69 14.42 10.79 -16.96
C ARG A 69 14.56 11.85 -15.88
N ASP A 70 13.71 12.87 -15.91
CA ASP A 70 13.74 13.95 -14.91
C ASP A 70 13.25 13.44 -13.56
N LEU A 71 12.19 12.62 -13.56
CA LEU A 71 11.69 11.96 -12.35
C LEU A 71 12.80 11.19 -11.64
N VAL A 72 13.51 10.30 -12.35
CA VAL A 72 14.60 9.50 -11.76
C VAL A 72 15.75 10.39 -11.30
N ARG A 73 16.08 11.47 -12.03
CA ARG A 73 17.12 12.42 -11.64
C ARG A 73 16.78 13.10 -10.32
N ARG A 74 15.56 13.61 -10.16
CA ARG A 74 15.12 14.28 -8.93
C ARG A 74 15.02 13.31 -7.75
N LEU A 75 14.46 12.11 -7.97
CA LEU A 75 14.41 11.06 -6.95
C LEU A 75 15.81 10.67 -6.43
N ARG A 76 16.80 10.59 -7.33
CA ARG A 76 18.21 10.35 -6.94
C ARG A 76 18.81 11.52 -6.19
N ALA A 77 18.56 12.75 -6.63
CA ALA A 77 19.05 13.96 -5.96
C ALA A 77 18.47 14.09 -4.54
N ALA A 78 17.25 13.60 -4.31
CA ALA A 78 16.63 13.50 -2.99
C ALA A 78 17.21 12.38 -2.10
N GLY A 79 18.08 11.51 -2.63
CA GLY A 79 18.61 10.36 -1.90
C GLY A 79 17.61 9.23 -1.66
N LEU A 80 16.46 9.24 -2.35
CA LEU A 80 15.36 8.30 -2.13
C LEU A 80 15.39 7.08 -3.08
N ARG A 81 16.12 7.17 -4.21
CA ARG A 81 16.16 6.06 -5.19
C ARG A 81 16.87 4.85 -4.61
N LEU A 82 16.15 3.73 -4.54
CA LEU A 82 16.71 2.44 -4.14
C LEU A 82 17.35 1.71 -5.32
N ALA A 83 18.45 1.00 -5.05
CA ALA A 83 18.95 -0.02 -5.96
C ALA A 83 17.93 -1.17 -6.07
N ALA A 84 18.00 -1.95 -7.15
CA ALA A 84 17.04 -3.03 -7.37
C ALA A 84 17.05 -4.07 -6.24
N ALA A 85 18.22 -4.34 -5.65
CA ALA A 85 18.38 -5.29 -4.54
C ALA A 85 17.84 -4.77 -3.19
N GLU A 86 17.67 -3.45 -3.05
CA GLU A 86 17.15 -2.82 -1.83
C GLU A 86 15.63 -2.64 -1.87
N ARG A 87 15.01 -2.83 -3.05
CA ARG A 87 13.55 -2.76 -3.17
C ARG A 87 12.91 -3.97 -2.50
N PRO A 88 11.71 -3.80 -1.94
CA PRO A 88 11.08 -4.83 -1.11
C PRO A 88 10.60 -6.07 -1.89
N GLY A 89 10.65 -6.02 -3.23
CA GLY A 89 10.33 -7.16 -4.08
C GLY A 89 8.84 -7.46 -4.19
N ARG A 90 8.54 -8.69 -4.62
CA ARG A 90 7.18 -9.16 -4.89
C ARG A 90 6.52 -9.69 -3.63
N TRP A 91 5.22 -9.41 -3.51
CA TRP A 91 4.35 -10.04 -2.50
C TRP A 91 4.10 -11.52 -2.80
N GLU A 92 4.34 -12.36 -1.80
CA GLU A 92 3.97 -13.76 -1.76
C GLU A 92 2.70 -13.93 -0.92
N LYS A 93 1.82 -14.83 -1.36
CA LYS A 93 0.53 -15.04 -0.69
C LYS A 93 0.69 -16.09 0.40
N LEU A 94 0.36 -15.72 1.63
CA LEU A 94 0.37 -16.61 2.78
C LEU A 94 -0.96 -17.36 2.94
N GLY A 95 -2.07 -16.67 2.65
CA GLY A 95 -3.41 -17.27 2.78
C GLY A 95 -4.53 -16.38 2.26
N ARG A 96 -5.73 -16.95 2.18
CA ARG A 96 -6.98 -16.25 1.90
C ARG A 96 -8.12 -16.93 2.65
N TRP A 97 -8.91 -16.13 3.33
CA TRP A 97 -10.06 -16.56 4.11
C TRP A 97 -11.30 -15.86 3.54
N PRO A 98 -12.26 -16.61 2.97
CA PRO A 98 -13.52 -16.03 2.50
C PRO A 98 -14.37 -15.54 3.68
N PRO A 99 -15.42 -14.75 3.43
CA PRO A 99 -16.36 -14.32 4.46
C PRO A 99 -16.95 -15.53 5.21
N ALA A 100 -16.98 -15.45 6.54
CA ALA A 100 -17.39 -16.54 7.42
C ALA A 100 -18.26 -16.08 8.60
N GLY A 101 -18.63 -14.80 8.67
CA GLY A 101 -19.40 -14.21 9.76
C GLY A 101 -18.57 -13.79 10.98
N VAL A 102 -17.30 -14.18 11.04
CA VAL A 102 -16.33 -13.80 12.08
C VAL A 102 -14.96 -13.51 11.46
N ALA A 103 -14.12 -12.74 12.16
CA ALA A 103 -12.73 -12.54 11.77
C ALA A 103 -11.99 -13.89 11.75
N PRO A 104 -11.18 -14.17 10.72
CA PRO A 104 -10.41 -15.41 10.66
C PRO A 104 -9.29 -15.42 11.69
N ASP A 105 -9.00 -16.59 12.25
CA ASP A 105 -7.78 -16.82 13.03
C ASP A 105 -6.58 -16.95 12.07
N LEU A 106 -5.58 -16.09 12.27
CA LEU A 106 -4.36 -16.04 11.47
C LEU A 106 -3.12 -16.50 12.26
N ALA A 107 -3.31 -17.07 13.45
CA ALA A 107 -2.23 -17.56 14.30
C ALA A 107 -1.33 -18.56 13.54
N GLY A 108 -0.01 -18.37 13.66
CA GLY A 108 0.98 -19.17 12.95
C GLY A 108 1.12 -18.89 11.45
N VAL A 109 0.31 -17.99 10.88
CA VAL A 109 0.41 -17.58 9.46
C VAL A 109 1.04 -16.19 9.33
N VAL A 110 0.71 -15.27 10.22
CA VAL A 110 1.25 -13.90 10.27
C VAL A 110 1.81 -13.60 11.68
N PRO A 111 2.68 -12.58 11.85
CA PRO A 111 3.15 -12.16 13.16
C PRO A 111 2.01 -11.86 14.14
N ASP A 112 2.18 -12.22 15.40
CA ASP A 112 1.13 -12.16 16.44
C ASP A 112 0.48 -10.78 16.56
N ARG A 113 1.26 -9.69 16.44
CA ARG A 113 0.72 -8.32 16.45
C ARG A 113 -0.31 -8.04 15.36
N LEU A 114 -0.23 -8.70 14.20
CA LEU A 114 -1.24 -8.58 13.15
C LEU A 114 -2.48 -9.42 13.46
N VAL A 115 -2.32 -10.55 14.16
CA VAL A 115 -3.44 -11.35 14.69
C VAL A 115 -4.21 -10.53 15.72
N GLU A 116 -3.50 -9.94 16.68
CA GLU A 116 -4.05 -9.05 17.71
C GLU A 116 -4.76 -7.84 17.09
N ALA A 117 -4.12 -7.17 16.13
CA ALA A 117 -4.70 -6.02 15.44
C ALA A 117 -5.99 -6.38 14.68
N LEU A 118 -6.00 -7.50 13.95
CA LEU A 118 -7.18 -7.96 13.21
C LEU A 118 -8.34 -8.28 14.15
N ALA A 119 -8.08 -9.06 15.20
CA ALA A 119 -9.12 -9.55 16.10
C ALA A 119 -9.62 -8.46 17.07
N GLY A 120 -8.74 -7.58 17.52
CA GLY A 120 -9.03 -6.59 18.56
C GLY A 120 -9.36 -5.20 18.05
N CYS A 121 -8.97 -4.86 16.81
CA CYS A 121 -9.07 -3.48 16.34
C CYS A 121 -9.81 -3.32 15.01
N VAL A 122 -10.13 -4.38 14.25
CA VAL A 122 -10.81 -4.21 12.95
C VAL A 122 -12.31 -4.38 13.09
N ALA A 123 -13.04 -3.30 12.80
CA ALA A 123 -14.49 -3.33 12.61
C ALA A 123 -14.81 -3.64 11.15
N ALA A 124 -15.55 -4.73 10.93
CA ALA A 124 -16.00 -5.18 9.61
C ALA A 124 -17.29 -5.99 9.71
N ASP A 125 -18.09 -5.98 8.64
CA ASP A 125 -19.11 -7.00 8.43
C ASP A 125 -18.46 -8.29 7.93
N TRP A 126 -18.07 -9.15 8.86
CA TRP A 126 -17.39 -10.42 8.54
C TRP A 126 -18.26 -11.44 7.78
N SER A 127 -19.57 -11.18 7.64
CA SER A 127 -20.45 -11.99 6.78
C SER A 127 -20.20 -11.73 5.29
N SER A 128 -19.64 -10.57 4.95
CA SER A 128 -19.33 -10.16 3.57
C SER A 128 -17.85 -9.80 3.34
N ALA A 129 -17.10 -9.50 4.40
CA ALA A 129 -15.68 -9.17 4.31
C ALA A 129 -14.81 -10.42 4.18
N GLY A 130 -13.89 -10.40 3.21
CA GLY A 130 -12.86 -11.42 3.03
C GLY A 130 -11.51 -10.93 3.54
N THR A 131 -10.63 -11.86 3.91
CA THR A 131 -9.27 -11.55 4.37
C THR A 131 -8.23 -12.25 3.50
N ALA A 132 -7.09 -11.62 3.29
CA ALA A 132 -5.91 -12.23 2.68
C ALA A 132 -4.64 -11.75 3.37
N ALA A 133 -3.63 -12.60 3.40
CA ALA A 133 -2.33 -12.26 4.00
C ALA A 133 -1.22 -12.46 2.98
N TYR A 134 -0.24 -11.57 3.01
CA TYR A 134 0.91 -11.58 2.11
C TYR A 134 2.18 -11.22 2.88
N SER A 135 3.32 -11.73 2.41
CA SER A 135 4.63 -11.33 2.89
C SER A 135 5.54 -10.94 1.73
N ARG A 136 6.55 -10.14 2.04
CA ARG A 136 7.74 -9.95 1.24
C ARG A 136 8.94 -9.79 2.18
N ALA A 137 10.14 -9.63 1.65
CA ALA A 137 11.36 -9.65 2.44
C ALA A 137 11.36 -8.66 3.63
N SER A 138 10.73 -7.50 3.46
CA SER A 138 10.75 -6.41 4.45
C SER A 138 9.54 -6.35 5.37
N GLU A 139 8.41 -6.98 5.01
CA GLU A 139 7.13 -6.74 5.68
C GLU A 139 6.06 -7.81 5.39
N VAL A 140 5.09 -7.89 6.30
CA VAL A 140 3.88 -8.70 6.20
C VAL A 140 2.67 -7.78 6.20
N VAL A 141 1.66 -8.12 5.40
CA VAL A 141 0.39 -7.40 5.34
C VAL A 141 -0.80 -8.34 5.47
N VAL A 142 -1.79 -7.93 6.27
CA VAL A 142 -3.14 -8.48 6.28
C VAL A 142 -4.07 -7.48 5.60
N VAL A 143 -4.82 -7.96 4.61
CA VAL A 143 -5.78 -7.17 3.83
C VAL A 143 -7.17 -7.69 4.13
N VAL A 144 -8.05 -6.79 4.56
CA VAL A 144 -9.49 -7.02 4.70
C VAL A 144 -10.21 -6.25 3.59
N GLU A 145 -11.03 -6.94 2.81
CA GLU A 145 -11.82 -6.34 1.72
C GLU A 145 -13.31 -6.60 1.97
N GLY A 146 -14.12 -5.56 1.94
CA GLY A 146 -15.56 -5.62 2.21
C GLY A 146 -16.36 -4.61 1.37
N ALA A 147 -17.68 -4.67 1.45
CA ALA A 147 -18.56 -3.80 0.68
C ALA A 147 -18.52 -2.31 1.14
N GLY A 148 -18.13 -2.09 2.39
CA GLY A 148 -18.06 -0.79 3.06
C GLY A 148 -17.97 -0.95 4.57
N GLY A 149 -17.74 0.15 5.29
CA GLY A 149 -17.76 0.18 6.76
C GLY A 149 -16.53 -0.39 7.46
N LEU A 150 -15.47 -0.77 6.72
CA LEU A 150 -14.21 -1.18 7.33
C LEU A 150 -13.58 -0.01 8.08
N ALA A 151 -13.26 -0.23 9.35
CA ALA A 151 -12.61 0.76 10.20
C ALA A 151 -11.65 0.10 11.20
N VAL A 152 -10.76 0.91 11.76
CA VAL A 152 -10.01 0.54 12.97
C VAL A 152 -10.70 1.17 14.16
N GLU A 153 -11.01 0.36 15.17
CA GLU A 153 -11.52 0.77 16.46
C GLU A 153 -10.45 0.52 17.54
N GLY A 154 -10.23 1.52 18.40
CA GLY A 154 -9.20 1.43 19.45
C GLY A 154 -7.76 1.68 18.95
N GLY A 155 -6.80 1.34 19.82
CA GLY A 155 -5.38 1.53 19.55
C GLY A 155 -4.75 0.28 18.94
N LEU A 156 -4.04 0.43 17.82
CA LEU A 156 -3.30 -0.67 17.20
C LEU A 156 -2.09 -1.08 18.07
N PRO A 157 -1.70 -2.37 18.03
CA PRO A 157 -0.44 -2.83 18.60
C PRO A 157 0.76 -2.04 18.06
N VAL A 158 1.78 -1.87 18.89
CA VAL A 158 3.01 -1.15 18.51
C VAL A 158 3.67 -1.81 17.30
N GLY A 159 4.06 -1.00 16.31
CA GLY A 159 4.68 -1.46 15.08
C GLY A 159 3.69 -2.00 14.04
N VAL A 160 2.38 -1.89 14.27
CA VAL A 160 1.36 -2.10 13.25
C VAL A 160 0.96 -0.78 12.61
N GLU A 161 1.19 -0.67 11.31
CA GLU A 161 0.66 0.43 10.49
C GLU A 161 -0.66 0.03 9.85
N VAL A 162 -1.55 1.00 9.57
CA VAL A 162 -2.80 0.75 8.88
C VAL A 162 -3.04 1.72 7.73
N ARG A 163 -3.65 1.22 6.65
CA ARG A 163 -4.28 2.04 5.61
C ARG A 163 -5.70 1.55 5.35
N CYS A 164 -6.68 2.46 5.36
CA CYS A 164 -8.06 2.14 4.97
C CYS A 164 -8.50 3.03 3.81
N ASN A 165 -8.84 2.41 2.67
CA ASN A 165 -9.31 3.09 1.48
C ASN A 165 -10.83 3.03 1.41
N HIS A 166 -11.47 4.18 1.64
CA HIS A 166 -12.92 4.40 1.51
C HIS A 166 -13.79 3.39 2.30
N GLY A 167 -13.27 2.86 3.42
CA GLY A 167 -13.97 1.86 4.23
C GLY A 167 -14.20 0.52 3.51
N ARG A 168 -13.52 0.24 2.40
CA ARG A 168 -13.71 -0.97 1.59
C ARG A 168 -12.51 -1.90 1.57
N VAL A 169 -11.32 -1.33 1.73
CA VAL A 169 -10.08 -2.08 1.79
C VAL A 169 -9.27 -1.56 2.97
N LEU A 170 -8.97 -2.43 3.93
CA LEU A 170 -8.14 -2.13 5.08
C LEU A 170 -6.90 -3.01 5.03
N GLU A 171 -5.73 -2.41 5.20
CA GLU A 171 -4.43 -3.07 5.13
C GLU A 171 -3.67 -2.81 6.43
N LEU A 172 -3.36 -3.88 7.17
CA LEU A 172 -2.52 -3.86 8.38
C LEU A 172 -1.12 -4.34 8.02
N PHE A 173 -0.08 -3.56 8.32
CA PHE A 173 1.31 -3.87 7.99
C PHE A 173 2.16 -4.00 9.25
N THR A 174 3.17 -4.87 9.19
CA THR A 174 4.29 -4.85 10.12
C THR A 174 5.57 -5.17 9.36
N PRO A 175 6.73 -4.57 9.75
CA PRO A 175 8.03 -5.05 9.30
C PRO A 175 8.23 -6.53 9.65
N VAL A 176 9.00 -7.24 8.82
CA VAL A 176 9.58 -8.53 9.19
C VAL A 176 10.72 -8.25 10.16
N GLU A 177 10.68 -8.83 11.35
CA GLU A 177 11.82 -8.79 12.28
C GLU A 177 12.93 -9.68 11.73
N VAL A 178 14.14 -9.12 11.63
CA VAL A 178 15.37 -9.83 11.22
C VAL A 178 16.05 -10.42 12.44
#